data_AF-A0A962JJW8-F1
#
_entry.id   AF-A0A962JJW8-F1
#
_cell.length_a   1.000
_cell.length_b   1.000
_cell.length_c   1.000
_cell.angle_alpha   90.00
_cell.angle_beta   90.00
_cell.angle_gamma   90.00
#
_symmetry.space_group_name_H-M   'P 1'
#
loop_
_entity.id
_entity.type
_entity.pdbx_description
1 polymer ?
#
loop_
_entity_poly.entity_id
_entity_poly.type
_entity_poly.pdbx_seq_one_letter_code
_entity_poly.pdbx_strand_id
1 'polypeptide(L)'
;MTQRQEAASRMAFAAYMHDLGKLAERARIDIKQSDIDTHKQQYCPNFNNRWTHVHAAYTALALDKLEPHLPTLKGVDFAPFANALSREADDSLVNAAARHHKPETFLQWIIATADRVASGFEREAFDKYNQAEDKTETGHNHYQARQLSLLEQIQLEQEKHKKKDISPANLKYRMPLRPLTPANLFPQLRESCEGKDDKKAQAEYHQLWEGLLKDAKQIPPAHRKQWTLWLDHFDSLWQIYTHTIPAATAGNTKPDVSLYDHSRTTAALAVGLWRYHEELGHSPQEIKAKLSHKDRPDWDEQKLLLIQGDFFGIQSFIFANGGESGKQAAKLLRGRSFYVSLLAECAALKILDVLELPPTSLVLNAAGKFLIVAANTPNTITKLKSVQADINQWFLKYTYGQSSLGLAWLPASCNSFVQKEGTDTGFKQLIKKLFEQLERSKLSSFDLCSNQRQHAVFSEYLNAFNNELGVCKLNGYSPATHQTKDEMAICDLSADQIKIGECLAIRHFQRLIISKSPLGNSDKSLKLQIFGYSLRFAGDDDSSGQFSKQAQDGSIRRLIDISFAQTLDDINWHGYAKRAINSHVPVFATQDKTVSDRYPQDEQQFTVGEIKTFNHLACENKTLDIQQKWR
;
A
#
# COMPACT_ATOMS: atom_id res chain seq x y z
N MET A 1 -7.93 -17.50 9.03
CA MET A 1 -6.56 -17.38 8.49
C MET A 1 -5.65 -18.39 9.20
N THR A 2 -4.40 -18.56 8.78
CA THR A 2 -3.46 -19.43 9.49
C THR A 2 -2.88 -18.69 10.70
N GLN A 3 -2.51 -19.42 11.77
CA GLN A 3 -1.84 -18.82 12.94
C GLN A 3 -0.54 -18.11 12.54
N ARG A 4 0.15 -18.64 11.51
CA ARG A 4 1.37 -18.09 10.97
C ARG A 4 1.19 -16.73 10.30
N GLN A 5 0.10 -16.51 9.57
CA GLN A 5 -0.21 -15.20 8.97
C GLN A 5 -0.54 -14.14 10.04
N GLU A 6 -1.23 -14.54 11.11
CA GLU A 6 -1.48 -13.68 12.27
C GLU A 6 -0.17 -13.32 12.99
N ALA A 7 0.74 -14.29 13.16
CA ALA A 7 2.08 -14.07 13.71
C ALA A 7 2.90 -13.11 12.83
N ALA A 8 2.87 -13.27 11.52
CA ALA A 8 3.51 -12.36 10.58
C ALA A 8 2.91 -10.94 10.66
N SER A 9 1.59 -10.82 10.86
CA SER A 9 0.92 -9.53 11.05
C SER A 9 1.30 -8.84 12.35
N ARG A 10 1.53 -9.59 13.43
CA ARG A 10 2.05 -9.05 14.69
C ARG A 10 3.49 -8.57 14.54
N MET A 11 4.36 -9.38 13.91
CA MET A 11 5.75 -8.98 13.59
C MET A 11 5.78 -7.71 12.74
N ALA A 12 4.95 -7.67 11.69
CA ALA A 12 4.76 -6.47 10.86
C ALA A 12 4.34 -5.28 11.70
N PHE A 13 3.31 -5.40 12.55
CA PHE A 13 2.82 -4.29 13.35
C PHE A 13 3.88 -3.77 14.34
N ALA A 14 4.63 -4.66 14.99
CA ALA A 14 5.74 -4.27 15.88
C ALA A 14 6.79 -3.44 15.14
N ALA A 15 7.23 -3.91 13.97
CA ALA A 15 8.16 -3.21 13.11
C ALA A 15 7.57 -1.91 12.53
N TYR A 16 6.28 -1.90 12.20
CA TYR A 16 5.57 -0.74 11.67
C TYR A 16 5.51 0.38 12.72
N MET A 17 5.39 0.04 14.00
CA MET A 17 5.28 1.00 15.10
C MET A 17 6.61 1.34 15.80
N HIS A 18 7.75 0.81 15.35
CA HIS A 18 9.04 1.03 16.02
C HIS A 18 9.36 2.52 16.27
N ASP A 19 8.95 3.37 15.33
CA ASP A 19 9.17 4.82 15.31
C ASP A 19 7.92 5.65 15.66
N LEU A 20 6.85 5.03 16.16
CA LEU A 20 5.63 5.74 16.59
C LEU A 20 5.94 6.88 17.55
N GLY A 21 6.94 6.69 18.41
CA GLY A 21 7.40 7.69 19.35
C GLY A 21 7.89 8.98 18.73
N LYS A 22 8.27 9.01 17.44
CA LYS A 22 8.63 10.27 16.75
C LYS A 22 7.42 11.20 16.68
N LEU A 23 6.24 10.68 16.37
CA LEU A 23 5.00 11.47 16.40
C LEU A 23 4.66 11.85 17.85
N ALA A 24 4.64 10.88 18.76
CA ALA A 24 4.19 11.10 20.13
C ALA A 24 5.10 12.06 20.94
N GLU A 25 6.42 11.93 20.82
CA GLU A 25 7.40 12.83 21.43
C GLU A 25 7.21 14.26 20.91
N ARG A 26 7.09 14.41 19.59
CA ARG A 26 6.92 15.71 18.93
C ARG A 26 5.56 16.34 19.22
N ALA A 27 4.53 15.53 19.46
CA ALA A 27 3.20 15.95 19.85
C ALA A 27 3.07 16.35 21.33
N ARG A 28 4.11 16.13 22.16
CA ARG A 28 4.09 16.38 23.61
C ARG A 28 2.87 15.74 24.29
N ILE A 29 2.62 14.46 23.99
CA ILE A 29 1.48 13.73 24.54
C ILE A 29 1.49 13.74 26.08
N ASP A 30 0.30 13.77 26.69
CA ASP A 30 0.16 13.85 28.14
C ASP A 30 0.56 12.53 28.83
N ILE A 31 1.77 12.53 29.39
CA ILE A 31 2.42 11.44 30.12
C ILE A 31 3.15 12.04 31.32
N LYS A 32 3.09 11.35 32.48
CA LYS A 32 3.81 11.78 33.68
C LYS A 32 5.32 11.72 33.46
N GLN A 33 6.04 12.71 33.98
CA GLN A 33 7.50 12.78 33.86
C GLN A 33 8.21 11.54 34.43
N SER A 34 7.69 10.97 35.54
CA SER A 34 8.18 9.72 36.13
C SER A 34 8.14 8.53 35.16
N ASP A 35 7.07 8.45 34.36
CA ASP A 35 6.86 7.35 33.42
C ASP A 35 7.81 7.51 32.23
N ILE A 36 7.97 8.74 31.74
CA ILE A 36 8.96 9.09 30.70
C ILE A 36 10.37 8.69 31.14
N ASP A 37 10.79 9.05 32.35
CA ASP A 37 12.15 8.79 32.79
C ASP A 37 12.41 7.29 33.03
N THR A 38 11.41 6.55 33.52
CA THR A 38 11.44 5.09 33.60
C THR A 38 11.62 4.47 32.20
N HIS A 39 10.82 4.91 31.23
CA HIS A 39 10.89 4.37 29.86
C HIS A 39 12.19 4.76 29.16
N LYS A 40 12.75 5.94 29.39
CA LYS A 40 14.10 6.30 28.89
C LYS A 40 15.16 5.33 29.40
N GLN A 41 15.14 5.00 30.70
CA GLN A 41 16.09 4.05 31.26
C GLN A 41 16.00 2.67 30.60
N GLN A 42 14.78 2.24 30.29
CA GLN A 42 14.51 0.94 29.69
C GLN A 42 14.91 0.90 28.21
N TYR A 43 14.43 1.84 27.40
CA TYR A 43 14.45 1.76 25.93
C TYR A 43 15.54 2.60 25.26
N CYS A 44 16.00 3.68 25.89
CA CYS A 44 16.94 4.60 25.27
C CYS A 44 18.40 4.19 25.56
N PRO A 45 19.32 4.30 24.59
CA PRO A 45 20.75 4.28 24.86
C PRO A 45 21.18 5.48 25.71
N ASN A 46 22.21 5.28 26.53
CA ASN A 46 22.84 6.36 27.32
C ASN A 46 24.23 6.66 26.75
N PHE A 47 24.47 7.91 26.38
CA PHE A 47 25.77 8.38 25.90
C PHE A 47 26.16 9.66 26.66
N ASN A 48 27.34 9.67 27.28
CA ASN A 48 27.83 10.80 28.08
C ASN A 48 26.81 11.33 29.11
N ASN A 49 26.15 10.43 29.85
CA ASN A 49 25.10 10.74 30.83
C ASN A 49 23.84 11.40 30.23
N ARG A 50 23.62 11.29 28.92
CA ARG A 50 22.42 11.77 28.22
C ARG A 50 21.71 10.61 27.53
N TRP A 51 20.40 10.52 27.72
CA TRP A 51 19.55 9.62 26.95
C TRP A 51 19.45 10.10 25.50
N THR A 52 19.75 9.22 24.54
CA THR A 52 19.57 9.45 23.11
C THR A 52 18.38 8.65 22.59
N HIS A 53 17.87 8.97 21.39
CA HIS A 53 16.73 8.27 20.80
C HIS A 53 15.51 8.23 21.73
N VAL A 54 15.16 9.39 22.30
CA VAL A 54 14.07 9.53 23.29
C VAL A 54 12.73 9.05 22.73
N HIS A 55 12.51 9.18 21.42
CA HIS A 55 11.36 8.60 20.73
C HIS A 55 11.18 7.10 21.02
N ALA A 56 12.23 6.31 21.26
CA ALA A 56 12.10 4.90 21.62
C ALA A 56 11.26 4.69 22.90
N ALA A 57 11.45 5.54 23.91
CA ALA A 57 10.64 5.54 25.12
C ALA A 57 9.18 5.96 24.83
N TYR A 58 8.99 6.98 23.97
CA TYR A 58 7.67 7.41 23.56
C TYR A 58 6.94 6.38 22.69
N THR A 59 7.63 5.50 21.97
CA THR A 59 6.99 4.42 21.20
C THR A 59 6.20 3.49 22.14
N ALA A 60 6.79 3.06 23.25
CA ALA A 60 6.09 2.24 24.24
C ALA A 60 4.91 2.98 24.88
N LEU A 61 5.14 4.22 25.34
CA LEU A 61 4.09 5.06 25.96
C LEU A 61 2.92 5.37 25.00
N ALA A 62 3.22 5.55 23.71
CA ALA A 62 2.23 5.83 22.68
C ALA A 62 1.39 4.59 22.35
N LEU A 63 1.99 3.40 22.37
CA LEU A 63 1.27 2.15 22.16
C LEU A 63 0.21 1.91 23.24
N ASP A 64 0.46 2.30 24.49
CA ASP A 64 -0.54 2.22 25.58
C ASP A 64 -1.79 3.08 25.28
N LYS A 65 -1.60 4.26 24.68
CA LYS A 65 -2.71 5.14 24.28
C LYS A 65 -3.50 4.58 23.09
N LEU A 66 -2.83 3.83 22.21
CA LEU A 66 -3.46 3.17 21.05
C LEU A 66 -4.11 1.83 21.40
N GLU A 67 -3.65 1.13 22.45
CA GLU A 67 -4.10 -0.23 22.85
C GLU A 67 -5.62 -0.42 22.81
N PRO A 68 -6.48 0.53 23.26
CA PRO A 68 -7.94 0.38 23.18
C PRO A 68 -8.52 0.22 21.77
N HIS A 69 -7.72 0.49 20.73
CA HIS A 69 -8.11 0.45 19.32
C HIS A 69 -7.39 -0.64 18.52
N LEU A 70 -6.46 -1.35 19.15
CA LEU A 70 -5.70 -2.46 18.55
C LEU A 70 -6.45 -3.80 18.70
N PRO A 71 -6.09 -4.82 17.91
CA PRO A 71 -6.37 -6.22 18.25
C PRO A 71 -5.78 -6.56 19.62
N THR A 72 -6.34 -7.56 20.29
CA THR A 72 -5.91 -7.95 21.64
C THR A 72 -4.41 -8.27 21.67
N LEU A 73 -3.64 -7.51 22.48
CA LEU A 73 -2.21 -7.70 22.69
C LEU A 73 -1.87 -8.75 23.77
N LYS A 74 -2.91 -9.33 24.40
CA LYS A 74 -2.83 -10.24 25.54
C LYS A 74 -3.52 -11.56 25.18
N GLY A 75 -2.84 -12.70 25.32
CA GLY A 75 -3.40 -14.02 25.00
C GLY A 75 -2.40 -15.14 25.18
N VAL A 76 -2.86 -16.39 25.32
CA VAL A 76 -1.99 -17.56 25.61
C VAL A 76 -1.05 -17.89 24.45
N ASP A 77 -1.54 -17.75 23.20
CA ASP A 77 -0.77 -17.90 21.96
C ASP A 77 -0.63 -16.53 21.27
N PHE A 78 0.55 -15.94 21.36
CA PHE A 78 0.84 -14.61 20.83
C PHE A 78 2.10 -14.57 19.93
N ALA A 79 2.41 -15.71 19.31
CA ALA A 79 3.56 -15.84 18.43
C ALA A 79 3.65 -14.71 17.37
N PRO A 80 4.87 -14.27 16.99
CA PRO A 80 6.14 -14.78 17.49
C PRO A 80 6.53 -14.23 18.87
N PHE A 81 5.78 -13.27 19.41
CA PHE A 81 6.10 -12.60 20.66
C PHE A 81 5.67 -13.43 21.88
N ALA A 82 6.37 -13.19 22.98
CA ALA A 82 5.96 -13.74 24.27
C ALA A 82 4.62 -13.13 24.70
N ASN A 83 3.79 -13.95 25.37
CA ASN A 83 2.58 -13.43 25.98
C ASN A 83 2.89 -12.60 27.23
N ALA A 84 2.01 -11.65 27.57
CA ALA A 84 2.18 -10.76 28.71
C ALA A 84 2.19 -11.45 30.09
N LEU A 85 1.88 -12.75 30.16
CA LEU A 85 1.84 -13.56 31.38
C LEU A 85 3.04 -14.52 31.51
N SER A 86 3.94 -14.57 30.52
CA SER A 86 5.09 -15.46 30.52
C SER A 86 6.28 -14.86 31.25
N ARG A 87 7.21 -15.71 31.69
CA ARG A 87 8.50 -15.30 32.26
C ARG A 87 9.42 -14.60 31.24
N GLU A 88 9.06 -14.61 29.96
CA GLU A 88 9.81 -14.01 28.84
C GLU A 88 9.26 -12.64 28.43
N ALA A 89 8.80 -11.84 29.40
CA ALA A 89 8.19 -10.52 29.17
C ALA A 89 9.05 -9.55 28.33
N ASP A 90 10.36 -9.80 28.25
CA ASP A 90 11.30 -9.00 27.45
C ASP A 90 11.02 -9.03 25.95
N ASP A 91 10.43 -10.11 25.39
CA ASP A 91 10.12 -10.23 23.96
C ASP A 91 8.63 -10.00 23.62
N SER A 92 7.97 -9.10 24.37
CA SER A 92 6.63 -8.63 24.03
C SER A 92 6.63 -7.76 22.77
N LEU A 93 5.48 -7.63 22.10
CA LEU A 93 5.33 -6.80 20.91
C LEU A 93 5.72 -5.34 21.15
N VAL A 94 5.30 -4.77 22.28
CA VAL A 94 5.60 -3.37 22.65
C VAL A 94 7.11 -3.20 22.86
N ASN A 95 7.75 -4.14 23.57
CA ASN A 95 9.20 -4.13 23.75
C ASN A 95 9.93 -4.27 22.42
N ALA A 96 9.46 -5.14 21.52
CA ALA A 96 10.05 -5.32 20.20
C ALA A 96 10.05 -4.02 19.38
N ALA A 97 8.93 -3.28 19.38
CA ALA A 97 8.83 -1.98 18.73
C ALA A 97 9.77 -0.94 19.37
N ALA A 98 9.75 -0.82 20.70
CA ALA A 98 10.47 0.24 21.43
C ALA A 98 11.98 -0.02 21.58
N ARG A 99 12.46 -1.26 21.48
CA ARG A 99 13.88 -1.62 21.68
C ARG A 99 14.73 -1.66 20.41
N HIS A 100 14.28 -1.14 19.27
CA HIS A 100 15.07 -1.20 18.03
C HIS A 100 16.43 -0.45 18.12
N HIS A 101 16.56 0.56 19.00
CA HIS A 101 17.84 1.23 19.33
C HIS A 101 18.65 0.56 20.46
N LYS A 102 18.02 -0.29 21.27
CA LYS A 102 18.65 -1.06 22.36
C LYS A 102 18.16 -2.53 22.36
N PRO A 103 18.41 -3.29 21.27
CA PRO A 103 17.86 -4.62 21.09
C PRO A 103 18.62 -5.68 21.89
N GLU A 104 17.88 -6.57 22.54
CA GLU A 104 18.40 -7.63 23.41
C GLU A 104 17.94 -9.02 22.96
N THR A 105 16.78 -9.15 22.33
CA THR A 105 16.21 -10.42 21.85
C THR A 105 16.38 -10.61 20.35
N PHE A 106 16.17 -11.83 19.86
CA PHE A 106 16.19 -12.12 18.43
C PHE A 106 15.19 -11.26 17.64
N LEU A 107 13.93 -11.15 18.09
CA LEU A 107 12.91 -10.38 17.38
C LEU A 107 13.19 -8.88 17.40
N GLN A 108 13.72 -8.35 18.50
CA GLN A 108 14.17 -6.95 18.57
C GLN A 108 15.32 -6.68 17.59
N TRP A 109 16.28 -7.61 17.46
CA TRP A 109 17.36 -7.48 16.47
C TRP A 109 16.88 -7.61 15.03
N ILE A 110 15.82 -8.38 14.76
CA ILE A 110 15.18 -8.41 13.43
C ILE A 110 14.63 -7.02 13.08
N ILE A 111 13.88 -6.39 13.99
CA ILE A 111 13.31 -5.04 13.77
C ILE A 111 14.43 -4.00 13.61
N ALA A 112 15.43 -4.02 14.50
CA ALA A 112 16.59 -3.13 14.42
C ALA A 112 17.37 -3.29 13.11
N THR A 113 17.47 -4.51 12.58
CA THR A 113 18.12 -4.77 11.29
C THR A 113 17.27 -4.27 10.13
N ALA A 114 15.96 -4.50 10.18
CA ALA A 114 15.03 -4.02 9.16
C ALA A 114 15.01 -2.48 9.07
N ASP A 115 15.00 -1.78 10.21
CA ASP A 115 15.08 -0.31 10.29
C ASP A 115 16.36 0.24 9.63
N ARG A 116 17.50 -0.38 9.91
CA ARG A 116 18.78 -0.02 9.27
C ARG A 116 18.77 -0.23 7.77
N VAL A 117 18.18 -1.34 7.30
CA VAL A 117 18.08 -1.65 5.87
C VAL A 117 17.13 -0.68 5.17
N ALA A 118 15.99 -0.35 5.78
CA ALA A 118 15.04 0.62 5.25
C ALA A 118 15.64 2.03 5.11
N SER A 119 16.54 2.41 6.03
CA SER A 119 17.25 3.69 5.99
C SER A 119 18.26 3.81 4.84
N GLY A 120 18.73 2.69 4.27
CA GLY A 120 19.68 2.67 3.15
C GLY A 120 21.08 3.21 3.46
N PHE A 121 21.39 3.54 4.73
CA PHE A 121 22.68 4.08 5.14
C PHE A 121 23.76 3.00 5.23
N GLU A 122 24.93 3.33 4.69
CA GLU A 122 26.17 2.60 4.98
C GLU A 122 26.46 2.58 6.48
N ARG A 123 27.14 1.54 6.96
CA ARG A 123 27.36 1.30 8.40
C ARG A 123 27.89 2.52 9.13
N GLU A 124 28.98 3.11 8.63
CA GLU A 124 29.61 4.29 9.26
C GLU A 124 28.74 5.54 9.17
N ALA A 125 27.97 5.69 8.08
CA ALA A 125 27.03 6.80 7.92
C ALA A 125 25.87 6.68 8.92
N PHE A 126 25.37 5.47 9.15
CA PHE A 126 24.33 5.20 10.14
C PHE A 126 24.82 5.49 11.57
N ASP A 127 26.04 5.06 11.91
CA ASP A 127 26.63 5.32 13.23
C ASP A 127 26.88 6.82 13.44
N LYS A 128 27.38 7.53 12.42
CA LYS A 128 27.52 9.00 12.45
C LYS A 128 26.18 9.71 12.61
N TYR A 129 25.14 9.25 11.90
CA TYR A 129 23.79 9.78 11.99
C TYR A 129 23.23 9.66 13.42
N ASN A 130 23.35 8.48 14.05
CA ASN A 130 22.86 8.26 15.42
C ASN A 130 23.59 9.10 16.48
N GLN A 131 24.75 9.63 16.16
CA GLN A 131 25.56 10.51 17.03
C GLN A 131 25.44 11.99 16.64
N ALA A 132 24.73 12.32 15.56
CA ALA A 132 24.62 13.68 15.06
C ALA A 132 23.83 14.58 16.02
N GLU A 133 24.11 15.88 15.98
CA GLU A 133 23.25 16.86 16.64
C GLU A 133 21.84 16.80 16.05
N ASP A 134 20.85 17.02 16.91
CA ASP A 134 19.44 17.16 16.55
C ASP A 134 19.17 18.53 15.89
N LYS A 135 19.83 18.73 14.75
CA LYS A 135 19.69 19.87 13.86
C LYS A 135 19.88 19.40 12.42
N THR A 136 19.03 19.89 11.53
CA THR A 136 19.21 19.79 10.09
C THR A 136 20.33 20.71 9.61
N GLU A 137 20.77 20.56 8.36
CA GLU A 137 21.65 21.51 7.66
C GLU A 137 21.15 22.96 7.74
N THR A 138 19.83 23.15 7.84
CA THR A 138 19.21 24.48 7.90
C THR A 138 19.00 25.00 9.33
N GLY A 139 19.51 24.29 10.34
CA GLY A 139 19.48 24.66 11.76
C GLY A 139 18.17 24.37 12.48
N HIS A 140 17.24 23.62 11.87
CA HIS A 140 15.96 23.25 12.47
C HIS A 140 16.09 21.94 13.26
N ASN A 141 15.42 21.85 14.41
CA ASN A 141 15.37 20.61 15.20
C ASN A 141 14.29 19.64 14.67
N HIS A 142 14.17 18.46 15.27
CA HIS A 142 13.15 17.46 14.91
C HIS A 142 11.67 17.92 15.05
N TYR A 143 11.36 18.95 15.84
CA TYR A 143 10.01 19.54 15.87
C TYR A 143 9.76 20.38 14.62
N GLN A 144 10.74 21.19 14.24
CA GLN A 144 10.59 22.23 13.23
C GLN A 144 10.80 21.73 11.80
N ALA A 145 11.67 20.73 11.60
CA ALA A 145 11.98 20.21 10.28
C ALA A 145 10.73 19.70 9.56
N ARG A 146 10.65 19.94 8.25
CA ARG A 146 9.58 19.45 7.38
C ARG A 146 10.13 18.52 6.32
N GLN A 147 9.30 17.60 5.83
CA GLN A 147 9.70 16.70 4.76
C GLN A 147 9.91 17.47 3.45
N LEU A 148 10.96 17.14 2.71
CA LEU A 148 11.27 17.71 1.41
C LEU A 148 10.35 17.15 0.33
N SER A 149 10.06 17.95 -0.69
CA SER A 149 9.43 17.47 -1.92
C SER A 149 10.42 16.65 -2.75
N LEU A 150 10.06 15.43 -3.15
CA LEU A 150 10.86 14.64 -4.09
C LEU A 150 10.93 15.28 -5.49
N LEU A 151 9.88 15.98 -5.91
CA LEU A 151 9.79 16.56 -7.25
C LEU A 151 10.74 17.74 -7.46
N GLU A 152 10.97 18.54 -6.42
CA GLU A 152 11.92 19.67 -6.50
C GLU A 152 13.37 19.22 -6.68
N GLN A 153 13.67 17.97 -6.33
CA GLN A 153 15.01 17.39 -6.45
C GLN A 153 15.29 16.79 -7.84
N ILE A 154 14.31 16.76 -8.75
CA ILE A 154 14.49 16.24 -10.10
C ILE A 154 15.22 17.29 -10.96
N GLN A 155 16.43 16.93 -11.45
CA GLN A 155 17.20 17.76 -12.37
C GLN A 155 17.02 17.31 -13.82
N LEU A 156 16.75 18.25 -14.71
CA LEU A 156 16.74 17.99 -16.15
C LEU A 156 18.18 17.83 -16.67
N GLU A 157 18.38 16.98 -17.68
CA GLU A 157 19.74 16.67 -18.17
C GLU A 157 20.53 17.90 -18.64
N GLN A 158 19.82 18.86 -19.24
CA GLN A 158 20.38 20.13 -19.70
C GLN A 158 20.93 21.00 -18.56
N GLU A 159 20.51 20.74 -17.31
CA GLU A 159 20.96 21.45 -16.12
C GLU A 159 22.04 20.69 -15.33
N LYS A 160 22.36 19.42 -15.68
CA LYS A 160 23.41 18.62 -15.02
C LYS A 160 24.79 19.31 -15.04
N HIS A 161 25.08 20.11 -16.07
CA HIS A 161 26.33 20.87 -16.19
C HIS A 161 26.41 22.07 -15.23
N LYS A 162 25.26 22.59 -14.78
CA LYS A 162 25.19 23.54 -13.67
C LYS A 162 25.21 22.71 -12.39
N LYS A 163 26.40 22.34 -11.89
CA LYS A 163 26.60 21.68 -10.58
C LYS A 163 26.03 22.53 -9.43
N LYS A 164 24.71 22.68 -9.34
CA LYS A 164 24.06 23.12 -8.10
C LYS A 164 23.91 21.87 -7.27
N ASP A 165 24.72 21.77 -6.22
CA ASP A 165 24.50 20.78 -5.18
C ASP A 165 23.05 20.94 -4.68
N ILE A 166 22.25 19.89 -4.84
CA ILE A 166 20.91 19.82 -4.28
C ILE A 166 21.08 19.65 -2.78
N SER A 167 21.14 20.77 -2.07
CA SER A 167 21.13 20.80 -0.61
C SER A 167 19.76 21.24 -0.08
N PRO A 168 19.31 20.72 1.08
CA PRO A 168 18.10 21.16 1.76
C PRO A 168 17.95 22.68 1.91
N ALA A 169 19.07 23.42 2.01
CA ALA A 169 19.06 24.88 2.11
C ALA A 169 18.60 25.57 0.82
N ASN A 170 18.84 24.97 -0.34
CA ASN A 170 18.50 25.53 -1.65
C ASN A 170 17.09 25.17 -2.14
N LEU A 171 16.45 24.18 -1.50
CA LEU A 171 15.10 23.72 -1.82
C LEU A 171 14.04 24.62 -1.17
N LYS A 172 13.11 25.12 -1.98
CA LYS A 172 12.06 26.09 -1.63
C LYS A 172 10.79 25.46 -1.10
N TYR A 173 10.54 24.17 -1.37
CA TYR A 173 9.28 23.53 -1.04
C TYR A 173 9.41 22.51 0.09
N ARG A 174 8.36 22.38 0.89
CA ARG A 174 8.21 21.43 2.00
C ARG A 174 6.80 20.86 2.04
N MET A 175 6.66 19.66 2.57
CA MET A 175 5.36 19.09 2.88
C MET A 175 4.82 19.70 4.18
N PRO A 176 3.61 20.27 4.20
CA PRO A 176 3.01 20.81 5.43
C PRO A 176 2.64 19.65 6.37
N LEU A 177 2.82 19.81 7.70
CA LEU A 177 2.41 18.80 8.68
C LEU A 177 0.89 18.80 8.86
N ARG A 178 0.18 18.09 7.99
CA ARG A 178 -1.29 17.99 7.98
C ARG A 178 -1.75 16.60 7.57
N PRO A 179 -2.99 16.19 7.93
CA PRO A 179 -3.55 14.93 7.46
C PRO A 179 -3.64 14.87 5.94
N LEU A 180 -3.53 13.66 5.39
CA LEU A 180 -3.67 13.39 3.96
C LEU A 180 -5.07 13.78 3.47
N THR A 181 -5.12 14.82 2.65
CA THR A 181 -6.31 15.27 1.93
C THR A 181 -5.88 15.70 0.53
N PRO A 182 -6.81 15.79 -0.45
CA PRO A 182 -6.48 16.34 -1.77
C PRO A 182 -5.77 17.70 -1.72
N ALA A 183 -6.13 18.59 -0.80
CA ALA A 183 -5.49 19.90 -0.62
C ALA A 183 -4.06 19.80 -0.04
N ASN A 184 -3.82 18.87 0.88
CA ASN A 184 -2.55 18.75 1.60
C ASN A 184 -1.51 17.87 0.89
N LEU A 185 -1.84 17.33 -0.29
CA LEU A 185 -0.89 16.60 -1.15
C LEU A 185 0.21 17.50 -1.74
N PHE A 186 -0.05 18.80 -1.86
CA PHE A 186 0.85 19.71 -2.56
C PHE A 186 1.88 20.34 -1.60
N PRO A 187 3.17 20.34 -1.97
CA PRO A 187 4.20 21.05 -1.22
C PRO A 187 3.89 22.55 -1.13
N GLN A 188 4.27 23.16 -0.01
CA GLN A 188 4.15 24.61 0.23
C GLN A 188 5.54 25.26 0.28
N LEU A 189 5.58 26.59 0.12
CA LEU A 189 6.82 27.34 0.31
C LEU A 189 7.35 27.13 1.72
N ARG A 190 8.66 26.92 1.84
CA ARG A 190 9.36 26.66 3.10
C ARG A 190 9.02 27.69 4.18
N GLU A 191 9.03 28.97 3.83
CA GLU A 191 8.71 30.08 4.74
C GLU A 191 7.29 30.05 5.31
N SER A 192 6.36 29.35 4.64
CA SER A 192 4.97 29.23 5.08
C SER A 192 4.73 28.11 6.10
N CYS A 193 5.57 27.07 6.11
CA CYS A 193 5.30 25.83 6.85
C CYS A 193 6.48 25.29 7.68
N GLU A 194 7.72 25.75 7.46
CA GLU A 194 8.92 25.39 8.23
C GLU A 194 9.42 26.61 9.01
N GLY A 195 8.84 26.83 10.20
CA GLY A 195 9.21 27.92 11.11
C GLY A 195 10.12 27.48 12.25
N LYS A 196 10.68 28.45 12.99
CA LYS A 196 11.57 28.23 14.15
C LYS A 196 10.86 28.18 15.52
N ASP A 197 9.53 28.10 15.52
CA ASP A 197 8.73 28.07 16.75
C ASP A 197 8.36 26.62 17.11
N ASP A 198 9.01 26.10 18.15
CA ASP A 198 8.75 24.76 18.68
C ASP A 198 7.30 24.59 19.12
N LYS A 199 6.68 25.60 19.73
CA LYS A 199 5.30 25.49 20.23
C LYS A 199 4.32 25.33 19.08
N LYS A 200 4.50 26.12 18.02
CA LYS A 200 3.68 26.02 16.81
C LYS A 200 3.85 24.66 16.16
N ALA A 201 5.08 24.19 15.99
CA ALA A 201 5.35 22.90 15.38
C ALA A 201 4.81 21.73 16.22
N GLN A 202 4.97 21.77 17.55
CA GLN A 202 4.42 20.77 18.48
C GLN A 202 2.88 20.74 18.43
N ALA A 203 2.22 21.89 18.26
CA ALA A 203 0.77 21.94 18.10
C ALA A 203 0.29 21.25 16.81
N GLU A 204 1.03 21.37 15.71
CA GLU A 204 0.73 20.65 14.45
C GLU A 204 0.87 19.13 14.64
N TYR A 205 1.95 18.66 15.29
CA TYR A 205 2.10 17.24 15.65
C TYR A 205 0.99 16.75 16.60
N HIS A 206 0.60 17.59 17.57
CA HIS A 206 -0.48 17.26 18.49
C HIS A 206 -1.83 17.08 17.76
N GLN A 207 -2.13 17.91 16.77
CA GLN A 207 -3.32 17.73 15.91
C GLN A 207 -3.29 16.41 15.14
N LEU A 208 -2.12 16.02 14.60
CA LEU A 208 -1.96 14.73 13.92
C LEU A 208 -2.17 13.55 14.90
N TRP A 209 -1.63 13.65 16.12
CA TRP A 209 -1.78 12.63 17.15
C TRP A 209 -3.24 12.45 17.60
N GLU A 210 -3.93 13.55 17.93
CA GLU A 210 -5.35 13.50 18.34
C GLU A 210 -6.25 13.00 17.20
N GLY A 211 -5.96 13.40 15.96
CA GLY A 211 -6.64 12.88 14.77
C GLY A 211 -6.47 11.37 14.61
N LEU A 212 -5.25 10.86 14.75
CA LEU A 212 -4.95 9.43 14.71
C LEU A 212 -5.76 8.66 15.77
N LEU A 213 -5.77 9.12 17.03
CA LEU A 213 -6.52 8.46 18.11
C LEU A 213 -8.04 8.52 17.89
N LYS A 214 -8.55 9.65 17.39
CA LYS A 214 -9.96 9.82 17.06
C LYS A 214 -10.37 8.84 15.96
N ASP A 215 -9.59 8.75 14.90
CA ASP A 215 -9.94 8.00 13.70
C ASP A 215 -9.68 6.50 13.83
N ALA A 216 -8.75 6.09 14.70
CA ALA A 216 -8.56 4.69 15.08
C ALA A 216 -9.83 4.07 15.69
N LYS A 217 -10.67 4.87 16.36
CA LYS A 217 -11.95 4.42 16.92
C LYS A 217 -12.94 3.99 15.84
N GLN A 218 -12.82 4.54 14.65
CA GLN A 218 -13.74 4.28 13.53
C GLN A 218 -13.51 2.90 12.91
N ILE A 219 -12.33 2.28 13.12
CA ILE A 219 -12.09 0.91 12.64
C ILE A 219 -13.07 -0.06 13.36
N PRO A 220 -13.89 -0.83 12.61
CA PRO A 220 -14.93 -1.66 13.21
C PRO A 220 -14.38 -2.62 14.28
N PRO A 221 -15.00 -2.70 15.47
CA PRO A 221 -14.54 -3.59 16.54
C PRO A 221 -14.48 -5.07 16.12
N ALA A 222 -15.40 -5.52 15.26
CA ALA A 222 -15.41 -6.87 14.73
C ALA A 222 -14.13 -7.22 13.94
N HIS A 223 -13.52 -6.24 13.26
CA HIS A 223 -12.36 -6.47 12.41
C HIS A 223 -11.08 -6.62 13.23
N ARG A 224 -11.06 -6.09 14.46
CA ARG A 224 -9.93 -6.24 15.41
C ARG A 224 -9.68 -7.69 15.83
N LYS A 225 -10.59 -8.63 15.53
CA LYS A 225 -10.39 -10.06 15.77
C LYS A 225 -9.56 -10.76 14.70
N GLN A 226 -9.23 -10.09 13.59
CA GLN A 226 -8.34 -10.61 12.54
C GLN A 226 -7.22 -9.60 12.31
N TRP A 227 -6.00 -9.92 12.76
CA TRP A 227 -4.86 -8.99 12.66
C TRP A 227 -4.61 -8.55 11.23
N THR A 228 -4.68 -9.48 10.28
CA THR A 228 -4.36 -9.19 8.88
C THR A 228 -5.34 -8.20 8.25
N LEU A 229 -6.65 -8.34 8.53
CA LEU A 229 -7.67 -7.42 8.00
C LEU A 229 -7.62 -6.06 8.71
N TRP A 230 -7.45 -6.07 10.03
CA TRP A 230 -7.30 -4.84 10.79
C TRP A 230 -6.06 -4.04 10.38
N LEU A 231 -4.92 -4.72 10.17
CA LEU A 231 -3.67 -4.07 9.76
C LEU A 231 -3.78 -3.41 8.38
N ASP A 232 -4.57 -3.99 7.47
CA ASP A 232 -4.87 -3.37 6.17
C ASP A 232 -5.66 -2.05 6.32
N HIS A 233 -6.58 -1.97 7.29
CA HIS A 233 -7.27 -0.72 7.62
C HIS A 233 -6.32 0.27 8.30
N PHE A 234 -5.54 -0.20 9.27
CA PHE A 234 -4.60 0.63 10.01
C PHE A 234 -3.49 1.20 9.12
N ASP A 235 -3.03 0.50 8.09
CA ASP A 235 -2.04 1.02 7.12
C ASP A 235 -2.54 2.31 6.45
N SER A 236 -3.81 2.35 6.02
CA SER A 236 -4.41 3.56 5.45
C SER A 236 -4.55 4.70 6.48
N LEU A 237 -4.90 4.37 7.72
CA LEU A 237 -4.97 5.34 8.80
C LEU A 237 -3.59 5.93 9.14
N TRP A 238 -2.57 5.08 9.22
CA TRP A 238 -1.19 5.49 9.47
C TRP A 238 -0.69 6.41 8.35
N GLN A 239 -1.01 6.08 7.09
CA GLN A 239 -0.70 6.94 5.94
C GLN A 239 -1.29 8.33 6.11
N ILE A 240 -2.58 8.42 6.48
CA ILE A 240 -3.27 9.71 6.63
C ILE A 240 -2.52 10.65 7.57
N TYR A 241 -2.01 10.14 8.68
CA TYR A 241 -1.43 10.98 9.74
C TYR A 241 0.09 11.08 9.73
N THR A 242 0.80 10.27 8.92
CA THR A 242 2.27 10.20 8.97
C THR A 242 2.99 10.37 7.63
N HIS A 243 2.26 10.57 6.52
CA HIS A 243 2.87 10.73 5.20
C HIS A 243 3.73 12.00 5.01
N THR A 244 3.60 13.01 5.87
CA THR A 244 4.39 14.26 5.82
C THR A 244 5.43 14.37 6.93
N ILE A 245 5.45 13.41 7.86
CA ILE A 245 6.39 13.43 8.98
C ILE A 245 7.73 12.91 8.48
N PRO A 246 8.82 13.68 8.54
CA PRO A 246 10.13 13.18 8.11
C PRO A 246 10.62 12.08 9.06
N ALA A 247 11.01 10.94 8.49
CA ALA A 247 11.52 9.78 9.23
C ALA A 247 12.87 10.08 9.91
N ALA A 248 13.75 10.84 9.25
CA ALA A 248 15.05 11.25 9.75
C ALA A 248 15.24 12.77 9.57
N THR A 249 15.75 13.44 10.60
CA THR A 249 15.94 14.91 10.61
C THR A 249 17.29 15.35 11.17
N ALA A 250 18.11 14.43 11.66
CA ALA A 250 19.36 14.76 12.35
C ALA A 250 20.56 14.86 11.37
N GLY A 251 21.48 15.77 11.68
CA GLY A 251 22.72 15.98 10.94
C GLY A 251 22.51 16.36 9.47
N ASN A 252 23.34 15.79 8.60
CA ASN A 252 23.36 16.07 7.16
C ASN A 252 22.38 15.19 6.37
N THR A 253 21.38 14.59 7.02
CA THR A 253 20.37 13.80 6.33
C THR A 253 19.42 14.70 5.54
N LYS A 254 18.96 14.20 4.39
CA LYS A 254 17.89 14.83 3.62
C LYS A 254 16.56 14.27 4.12
N PRO A 255 15.67 15.08 4.72
CA PRO A 255 14.40 14.60 5.25
C PRO A 255 13.38 14.42 4.12
N ASP A 256 13.61 13.50 3.18
CA ASP A 256 12.75 13.27 2.01
C ASP A 256 11.94 11.96 2.08
N VAL A 257 12.26 11.08 3.02
CA VAL A 257 11.49 9.86 3.34
C VAL A 257 10.45 10.14 4.44
N SER A 258 9.20 9.77 4.18
CA SER A 258 8.12 9.90 5.16
C SER A 258 8.21 8.82 6.24
N LEU A 259 7.70 9.11 7.44
CA LEU A 259 7.57 8.15 8.52
C LEU A 259 6.68 6.97 8.09
N TYR A 260 5.63 7.24 7.31
CA TYR A 260 4.78 6.20 6.73
C TYR A 260 5.57 5.21 5.86
N ASP A 261 6.31 5.70 4.86
CA ASP A 261 7.04 4.86 3.91
C ASP A 261 8.19 4.10 4.59
N HIS A 262 8.89 4.76 5.52
CA HIS A 262 9.92 4.12 6.36
C HIS A 262 9.31 2.98 7.18
N SER A 263 8.21 3.25 7.90
CA SER A 263 7.52 2.26 8.73
C SER A 263 7.06 1.05 7.90
N ARG A 264 6.43 1.30 6.74
CA ARG A 264 5.93 0.24 5.85
C ARG A 264 7.06 -0.64 5.32
N THR A 265 8.15 -0.03 4.89
CA THR A 265 9.33 -0.74 4.38
C THR A 265 10.01 -1.55 5.48
N THR A 266 10.19 -0.96 6.67
CA THR A 266 10.74 -1.65 7.85
C THR A 266 9.87 -2.86 8.23
N ALA A 267 8.55 -2.72 8.21
CA ALA A 267 7.63 -3.84 8.47
C ALA A 267 7.77 -4.98 7.45
N ALA A 268 7.84 -4.66 6.16
CA ALA A 268 8.00 -5.65 5.10
C ALA A 268 9.34 -6.42 5.21
N LEU A 269 10.43 -5.69 5.47
CA LEU A 269 11.77 -6.25 5.66
C LEU A 269 11.85 -7.10 6.93
N ALA A 270 11.31 -6.64 8.05
CA ALA A 270 11.30 -7.38 9.32
C ALA A 270 10.59 -8.72 9.18
N VAL A 271 9.42 -8.74 8.52
CA VAL A 271 8.71 -9.98 8.22
C VAL A 271 9.54 -10.89 7.32
N GLY A 272 10.12 -10.37 6.23
CA GLY A 272 10.98 -11.17 5.33
C GLY A 272 12.17 -11.82 6.05
N LEU A 273 12.89 -11.06 6.88
CA LEU A 273 14.01 -11.54 7.68
C LEU A 273 13.58 -12.58 8.72
N TRP A 274 12.50 -12.32 9.45
CA TRP A 274 11.98 -13.25 10.45
C TRP A 274 11.49 -14.56 9.81
N ARG A 275 10.67 -14.47 8.75
CA ARG A 275 10.15 -15.63 8.01
C ARG A 275 11.27 -16.49 7.44
N TYR A 276 12.35 -15.89 6.94
CA TYR A 276 13.51 -16.63 6.43
C TYR A 276 14.12 -17.53 7.52
N HIS A 277 14.34 -16.98 8.71
CA HIS A 277 14.92 -17.73 9.82
C HIS A 277 13.94 -18.73 10.44
N GLU A 278 12.64 -18.39 10.53
CA GLU A 278 11.60 -19.31 11.03
C GLU A 278 11.40 -20.51 10.10
N GLU A 279 11.32 -20.30 8.78
CA GLU A 279 11.07 -21.38 7.83
C GLU A 279 12.26 -22.34 7.70
N LEU A 280 13.49 -21.84 7.87
CA LEU A 280 14.70 -22.67 7.84
C LEU A 280 15.04 -23.29 9.21
N GLY A 281 14.27 -22.98 10.26
CA GLY A 281 14.49 -23.53 11.60
C GLY A 281 15.81 -23.09 12.23
N HIS A 282 16.31 -21.89 11.92
CA HIS A 282 17.55 -21.38 12.49
C HIS A 282 17.38 -21.06 13.98
N SER A 283 18.42 -21.30 14.78
CA SER A 283 18.43 -21.00 16.21
C SER A 283 18.34 -19.48 16.48
N PRO A 284 17.35 -18.99 17.23
CA PRO A 284 17.24 -17.56 17.57
C PRO A 284 18.49 -16.99 18.24
N GLN A 285 19.16 -17.78 19.08
CA GLN A 285 20.37 -17.36 19.80
C GLN A 285 21.57 -17.17 18.86
N GLU A 286 21.74 -18.07 17.88
CA GLU A 286 22.81 -17.98 16.88
C GLU A 286 22.59 -16.78 15.95
N ILE A 287 21.35 -16.57 15.50
CA ILE A 287 21.03 -15.44 14.63
C ILE A 287 21.15 -14.12 15.40
N LYS A 288 20.69 -14.04 16.65
CA LYS A 288 20.94 -12.87 17.51
C LYS A 288 22.44 -12.56 17.60
N ALA A 289 23.29 -13.58 17.78
CA ALA A 289 24.74 -13.37 17.86
C ALA A 289 25.31 -12.77 16.56
N LYS A 290 24.82 -13.21 15.38
CA LYS A 290 25.18 -12.62 14.09
C LYS A 290 24.68 -11.18 13.94
N LEU A 291 23.39 -10.93 14.21
CA LEU A 291 22.75 -9.62 14.03
C LEU A 291 23.29 -8.55 14.98
N SER A 292 23.69 -8.95 16.20
CA SER A 292 24.29 -8.06 17.20
C SER A 292 25.79 -7.81 16.97
N HIS A 293 26.43 -8.59 16.10
CA HIS A 293 27.84 -8.41 15.77
C HIS A 293 28.04 -7.09 15.02
N LYS A 294 29.03 -6.29 15.44
CA LYS A 294 29.31 -4.98 14.84
C LYS A 294 29.57 -5.07 13.33
N ASP A 295 30.22 -6.14 12.88
CA ASP A 295 30.59 -6.34 11.48
C ASP A 295 29.48 -6.91 10.58
N ARG A 296 28.29 -7.21 11.13
CA ARG A 296 27.10 -7.61 10.37
C ARG A 296 27.40 -8.74 9.35
N PRO A 297 27.97 -9.88 9.79
CA PRO A 297 28.53 -10.92 8.91
C PRO A 297 27.51 -11.61 8.00
N ASP A 298 26.21 -11.43 8.24
CA ASP A 298 25.12 -12.04 7.51
C ASP A 298 24.39 -11.07 6.57
N TRP A 299 24.90 -9.85 6.38
CA TRP A 299 24.28 -8.84 5.50
C TRP A 299 24.46 -9.11 4.01
N ASP A 300 25.38 -10.01 3.64
CA ASP A 300 25.55 -10.52 2.28
C ASP A 300 24.72 -11.79 2.00
N GLU A 301 24.17 -12.44 3.04
CA GLU A 301 23.26 -13.56 2.86
C GLU A 301 21.96 -13.08 2.17
N GLN A 302 21.53 -13.78 1.11
CA GLN A 302 20.33 -13.44 0.35
C GLN A 302 19.06 -13.92 1.07
N LYS A 303 18.70 -13.26 2.16
CA LYS A 303 17.55 -13.64 3.00
C LYS A 303 16.21 -13.15 2.47
N LEU A 304 16.23 -12.11 1.64
CA LEU A 304 15.03 -11.41 1.15
C LEU A 304 14.75 -11.77 -0.31
N LEU A 305 13.48 -11.77 -0.68
CA LEU A 305 13.03 -11.97 -2.05
C LEU A 305 12.12 -10.80 -2.45
N LEU A 306 12.52 -10.05 -3.48
CA LEU A 306 11.65 -9.08 -4.12
C LEU A 306 10.78 -9.79 -5.14
N ILE A 307 9.47 -9.63 -5.06
CA ILE A 307 8.49 -10.24 -5.97
C ILE A 307 7.75 -9.11 -6.67
N GLN A 308 7.94 -8.97 -7.97
CA GLN A 308 7.25 -8.00 -8.80
C GLN A 308 6.18 -8.69 -9.65
N GLY A 309 4.95 -8.20 -9.60
CA GLY A 309 3.89 -8.57 -10.52
C GLY A 309 3.59 -7.43 -11.49
N ASP A 310 3.21 -7.77 -12.71
CA ASP A 310 2.81 -6.80 -13.73
C ASP A 310 1.76 -7.37 -14.67
N PHE A 311 0.75 -6.57 -14.98
CA PHE A 311 -0.28 -6.89 -15.95
C PHE A 311 0.23 -6.56 -17.36
N PHE A 312 0.32 -7.57 -18.21
CA PHE A 312 0.74 -7.41 -19.60
C PHE A 312 -0.46 -7.20 -20.52
N GLY A 313 -0.34 -6.24 -21.44
CA GLY A 313 -1.38 -5.97 -22.44
C GLY A 313 -2.55 -5.12 -21.91
N ILE A 314 -2.32 -4.20 -20.95
CA ILE A 314 -3.35 -3.28 -20.39
C ILE A 314 -4.14 -2.59 -21.50
N GLN A 315 -3.45 -2.03 -22.51
CA GLN A 315 -4.08 -1.30 -23.61
C GLN A 315 -5.01 -2.22 -24.42
N SER A 316 -4.52 -3.39 -24.82
CA SER A 316 -5.31 -4.39 -25.55
C SER A 316 -6.51 -4.88 -24.74
N PHE A 317 -6.38 -5.02 -23.42
CA PHE A 317 -7.47 -5.44 -22.54
C PHE A 317 -8.55 -4.36 -22.39
N ILE A 318 -8.14 -3.11 -22.18
CA ILE A 318 -9.09 -1.99 -21.99
C ILE A 318 -9.82 -1.68 -23.30
N PHE A 319 -9.09 -1.63 -24.41
CA PHE A 319 -9.62 -1.25 -25.72
C PHE A 319 -9.92 -2.45 -26.64
N ALA A 320 -10.08 -3.66 -26.08
CA ALA A 320 -10.44 -4.85 -26.84
C ALA A 320 -11.68 -4.59 -27.71
N ASN A 321 -11.58 -4.93 -29.01
CA ASN A 321 -12.62 -4.74 -30.02
C ASN A 321 -13.95 -5.39 -29.61
N GLY A 322 -15.07 -4.76 -29.98
CA GLY A 322 -16.43 -5.24 -29.69
C GLY A 322 -17.43 -4.17 -29.24
N GLY A 323 -17.05 -2.89 -29.22
CA GLY A 323 -18.00 -1.82 -28.96
C GLY A 323 -18.72 -1.41 -30.24
N GLU A 324 -19.86 -2.03 -30.56
CA GLU A 324 -20.89 -1.25 -31.23
C GLU A 324 -21.11 0.01 -30.41
N SER A 325 -21.02 1.16 -31.08
CA SER A 325 -21.19 2.50 -30.53
C SER A 325 -22.55 2.60 -29.83
N GLY A 326 -22.57 2.40 -28.50
CA GLY A 326 -23.80 2.29 -27.75
C GLY A 326 -23.66 2.75 -26.30
N LYS A 327 -24.82 2.81 -25.62
CA LYS A 327 -25.01 3.31 -24.24
C LYS A 327 -24.10 2.67 -23.19
N GLN A 328 -23.49 1.51 -23.48
CA GLN A 328 -22.67 0.74 -22.52
C GLN A 328 -21.16 1.03 -22.60
N ALA A 329 -20.67 1.77 -23.61
CA ALA A 329 -19.24 1.98 -23.83
C ALA A 329 -18.52 2.62 -22.63
N ALA A 330 -19.10 3.67 -22.04
CA ALA A 330 -18.52 4.35 -20.88
C ALA A 330 -18.46 3.47 -19.63
N LYS A 331 -19.51 2.65 -19.40
CA LYS A 331 -19.55 1.67 -18.30
C LYS A 331 -18.46 0.62 -18.50
N LEU A 332 -18.35 0.07 -19.70
CA LEU A 332 -17.39 -0.96 -20.04
C LEU A 332 -15.94 -0.47 -19.91
N LEU A 333 -15.64 0.74 -20.40
CA LEU A 333 -14.29 1.32 -20.31
C LEU A 333 -13.86 1.51 -18.85
N ARG A 334 -14.74 2.08 -18.01
CA ARG A 334 -14.51 2.22 -16.57
C ARG A 334 -14.33 0.86 -15.90
N GLY A 335 -15.22 -0.07 -16.24
CA GLY A 335 -15.21 -1.45 -15.80
C GLY A 335 -13.87 -2.12 -16.06
N ARG A 336 -13.42 -2.13 -17.31
CA ARG A 336 -12.15 -2.72 -17.76
C ARG A 336 -10.94 -2.06 -17.12
N SER A 337 -10.92 -0.71 -17.05
CA SER A 337 -9.83 0.03 -16.40
C SER A 337 -9.69 -0.36 -14.93
N PHE A 338 -10.80 -0.39 -14.19
CA PHE A 338 -10.79 -0.84 -12.79
C PHE A 338 -10.43 -2.32 -12.66
N TYR A 339 -10.90 -3.17 -13.60
CA TYR A 339 -10.65 -4.60 -13.59
C TYR A 339 -9.15 -4.93 -13.60
N VAL A 340 -8.32 -4.14 -14.30
CA VAL A 340 -6.85 -4.30 -14.29
C VAL A 340 -6.28 -4.11 -12.88
N SER A 341 -6.66 -3.02 -12.20
CA SER A 341 -6.26 -2.78 -10.81
C SER A 341 -6.78 -3.87 -9.88
N LEU A 342 -7.99 -4.37 -10.12
CA LEU A 342 -8.60 -5.44 -9.34
C LEU A 342 -7.88 -6.78 -9.50
N LEU A 343 -7.48 -7.13 -10.72
CA LEU A 343 -6.67 -8.31 -11.00
C LEU A 343 -5.31 -8.21 -10.29
N ALA A 344 -4.65 -7.05 -10.35
CA ALA A 344 -3.40 -6.84 -9.64
C ALA A 344 -3.55 -6.95 -8.12
N GLU A 345 -4.58 -6.33 -7.51
CA GLU A 345 -4.87 -6.46 -6.08
C GLU A 345 -5.16 -7.92 -5.68
N CYS A 346 -5.98 -8.65 -6.45
CA CYS A 346 -6.27 -10.06 -6.19
C CYS A 346 -5.04 -10.96 -6.37
N ALA A 347 -4.17 -10.69 -7.35
CA ALA A 347 -2.93 -11.43 -7.54
C ALA A 347 -1.94 -11.20 -6.39
N ALA A 348 -1.75 -9.94 -5.98
CA ALA A 348 -0.96 -9.60 -4.81
C ALA A 348 -1.52 -10.27 -3.55
N LEU A 349 -2.85 -10.20 -3.34
CA LEU A 349 -3.52 -10.86 -2.23
C LEU A 349 -3.34 -12.38 -2.25
N LYS A 350 -3.41 -13.04 -3.42
CA LYS A 350 -3.13 -14.47 -3.57
C LYS A 350 -1.71 -14.82 -3.12
N ILE A 351 -0.71 -14.01 -3.49
CA ILE A 351 0.68 -14.21 -3.05
C ILE A 351 0.77 -14.05 -1.53
N LEU A 352 0.21 -12.97 -0.97
CA LEU A 352 0.23 -12.74 0.47
C LEU A 352 -0.44 -13.88 1.25
N ASP A 353 -1.56 -14.40 0.75
CA ASP A 353 -2.30 -15.49 1.39
C ASP A 353 -1.55 -16.83 1.33
N VAL A 354 -0.96 -17.17 0.19
CA VAL A 354 -0.23 -18.44 0.00
C VAL A 354 1.11 -18.43 0.75
N LEU A 355 1.78 -17.28 0.80
CA LEU A 355 3.02 -17.07 1.55
C LEU A 355 2.78 -16.73 3.03
N GLU A 356 1.52 -16.58 3.44
CA GLU A 356 1.13 -16.26 4.82
C GLU A 356 1.74 -14.93 5.31
N LEU A 357 1.81 -13.95 4.41
CA LEU A 357 2.35 -12.62 4.64
C LEU A 357 1.25 -11.61 5.04
N PRO A 358 1.61 -10.55 5.80
CA PRO A 358 0.72 -9.45 6.13
C PRO A 358 0.55 -8.47 4.97
N PRO A 359 -0.49 -7.60 5.00
CA PRO A 359 -0.70 -6.57 3.97
C PRO A 359 0.50 -5.62 3.80
N THR A 360 1.27 -5.35 4.86
CA THR A 360 2.43 -4.46 4.80
C THR A 360 3.60 -5.02 3.98
N SER A 361 3.65 -6.34 3.73
CA SER A 361 4.65 -6.94 2.84
C SER A 361 4.47 -6.52 1.37
N LEU A 362 3.28 -6.04 0.99
CA LEU A 362 3.04 -5.35 -0.27
C LEU A 362 3.55 -3.91 -0.15
N VAL A 363 4.71 -3.61 -0.71
CA VAL A 363 5.36 -2.29 -0.58
C VAL A 363 4.79 -1.30 -1.59
N LEU A 364 4.51 -1.76 -2.81
CA LEU A 364 3.93 -0.95 -3.88
C LEU A 364 2.77 -1.70 -4.54
N ASN A 365 1.66 -1.00 -4.79
CA ASN A 365 0.60 -1.47 -5.69
C ASN A 365 0.05 -0.28 -6.49
N ALA A 366 0.40 -0.20 -7.78
CA ALA A 366 0.01 0.92 -8.63
C ALA A 366 -0.06 0.48 -10.12
N ALA A 367 -1.09 0.93 -10.82
CA ALA A 367 -1.22 0.81 -12.28
C ALA A 367 -1.02 -0.61 -12.85
N GLY A 368 -1.51 -1.64 -12.15
CA GLY A 368 -1.36 -3.04 -12.57
C GLY A 368 -0.02 -3.67 -12.22
N LYS A 369 0.88 -2.92 -11.56
CA LYS A 369 2.17 -3.40 -11.03
C LYS A 369 2.12 -3.45 -9.52
N PHE A 370 2.79 -4.45 -8.95
CA PHE A 370 3.00 -4.51 -7.51
C PHE A 370 4.38 -5.04 -7.15
N LEU A 371 4.86 -4.68 -5.96
CA LEU A 371 6.11 -5.15 -5.38
C LEU A 371 5.85 -5.68 -3.97
N ILE A 372 6.22 -6.93 -3.73
CA ILE A 372 6.15 -7.61 -2.44
C ILE A 372 7.56 -7.96 -1.97
N VAL A 373 7.81 -7.81 -0.67
CA VAL A 373 9.02 -8.31 0.00
C VAL A 373 8.65 -9.56 0.79
N ALA A 374 9.39 -10.64 0.57
CA ALA A 374 9.19 -11.93 1.24
C ALA A 374 10.51 -12.56 1.68
N ALA A 375 10.44 -13.70 2.37
CA ALA A 375 11.60 -14.52 2.67
C ALA A 375 12.08 -15.31 1.45
N ASN A 376 13.38 -15.30 1.19
CA ASN A 376 13.99 -16.10 0.11
C ASN A 376 14.23 -17.54 0.56
N THR A 377 13.22 -18.41 0.44
CA THR A 377 13.32 -19.84 0.78
C THR A 377 12.91 -20.71 -0.42
N PRO A 378 13.37 -21.98 -0.49
CA PRO A 378 12.90 -22.92 -1.52
C PRO A 378 11.38 -23.10 -1.51
N ASN A 379 10.77 -23.04 -0.33
CA ASN A 379 9.32 -23.12 -0.15
C ASN A 379 8.62 -21.89 -0.76
N THR A 380 9.12 -20.68 -0.51
CA THR A 380 8.60 -19.44 -1.14
C THR A 380 8.61 -19.55 -2.67
N ILE A 381 9.74 -19.96 -3.26
CA ILE A 381 9.86 -20.09 -4.71
C ILE A 381 8.87 -21.13 -5.27
N THR A 382 8.72 -22.27 -4.59
CA THR A 382 7.79 -23.33 -5.00
C THR A 382 6.34 -22.83 -4.97
N LYS A 383 5.94 -22.15 -3.90
CA LYS A 383 4.63 -21.53 -3.76
C LYS A 383 4.36 -20.46 -4.83
N LEU A 384 5.35 -19.62 -5.16
CA LEU A 384 5.22 -18.61 -6.21
C LEU A 384 4.97 -19.20 -7.59
N LYS A 385 5.65 -20.30 -7.94
CA LYS A 385 5.39 -21.04 -9.19
C LYS A 385 3.96 -21.56 -9.25
N SER A 386 3.44 -22.10 -8.15
CA SER A 386 2.03 -22.52 -8.07
C SER A 386 1.07 -21.34 -8.25
N VAL A 387 1.36 -20.19 -7.63
CA VAL A 387 0.52 -18.99 -7.79
C VAL A 387 0.55 -18.48 -9.25
N GLN A 388 1.72 -18.48 -9.91
CA GLN A 388 1.81 -18.13 -11.33
C GLN A 388 0.96 -19.08 -12.19
N ALA A 389 0.96 -20.38 -11.89
CA ALA A 389 0.15 -21.36 -12.61
C ALA A 389 -1.36 -21.14 -12.42
N ASP A 390 -1.81 -20.82 -11.20
CA ASP A 390 -3.21 -20.44 -10.91
C ASP A 390 -3.63 -19.19 -11.69
N ILE A 391 -2.78 -18.17 -11.72
CA ILE A 391 -3.00 -16.92 -12.44
C ILE A 391 -3.10 -17.20 -13.95
N ASN A 392 -2.15 -17.96 -14.50
CA ASN A 392 -2.13 -18.35 -15.91
C ASN A 392 -3.40 -19.12 -16.29
N GLN A 393 -3.82 -20.07 -15.47
CA GLN A 393 -5.03 -20.87 -15.72
C GLN A 393 -6.28 -19.99 -15.79
N TRP A 394 -6.38 -18.98 -14.91
CA TRP A 394 -7.49 -18.03 -14.93
C TRP A 394 -7.53 -17.22 -16.23
N PHE A 395 -6.39 -16.68 -16.66
CA PHE A 395 -6.30 -15.91 -17.93
C PHE A 395 -6.54 -16.78 -19.16
N LEU A 396 -6.01 -18.02 -19.20
CA LEU A 396 -6.29 -18.95 -20.29
C LEU A 396 -7.79 -19.30 -20.35
N LYS A 397 -8.43 -19.50 -19.20
CA LYS A 397 -9.86 -19.84 -19.14
C LYS A 397 -10.78 -18.70 -19.57
N TYR A 398 -10.54 -17.48 -19.12
CA TYR A 398 -11.51 -16.38 -19.28
C TYR A 398 -11.11 -15.34 -20.33
N THR A 399 -9.84 -15.26 -20.72
CA THR A 399 -9.35 -14.31 -21.72
C THR A 399 -8.65 -14.98 -22.90
N TYR A 400 -8.62 -16.31 -22.96
CA TYR A 400 -7.88 -17.10 -23.96
C TYR A 400 -6.42 -16.65 -24.15
N GLY A 401 -5.79 -16.17 -23.08
CA GLY A 401 -4.42 -15.67 -23.12
C GLY A 401 -4.20 -14.34 -23.86
N GLN A 402 -5.24 -13.59 -24.24
CA GLN A 402 -5.10 -12.26 -24.84
C GLN A 402 -4.53 -11.21 -23.87
N SER A 403 -4.60 -11.49 -22.58
CA SER A 403 -3.98 -10.73 -21.50
C SER A 403 -3.34 -11.70 -20.53
N SER A 404 -2.34 -11.26 -19.79
CA SER A 404 -1.66 -12.06 -18.78
C SER A 404 -1.17 -11.19 -17.63
N LEU A 405 -0.87 -11.84 -16.51
CA LEU A 405 -0.17 -11.21 -15.39
C LEU A 405 1.04 -12.07 -15.07
N GLY A 406 2.22 -11.47 -15.24
CA GLY A 406 3.50 -12.14 -14.97
C GLY A 406 4.03 -11.77 -13.60
N LEU A 407 4.65 -12.75 -12.96
CA LEU A 407 5.45 -12.59 -11.76
C LEU A 407 6.92 -12.73 -12.12
N ALA A 408 7.76 -11.92 -11.47
CA ALA A 408 9.20 -12.04 -11.45
C ALA A 408 9.69 -11.92 -10.01
N TRP A 409 10.77 -12.61 -9.65
CA TRP A 409 11.32 -12.53 -8.31
C TRP A 409 12.84 -12.61 -8.27
N LEU A 410 13.44 -11.77 -7.43
CA LEU A 410 14.88 -11.59 -7.33
C LEU A 410 15.35 -11.70 -5.87
N PRO A 411 16.28 -12.63 -5.57
CA PRO A 411 16.93 -12.69 -4.27
C PRO A 411 17.72 -11.42 -3.97
N ALA A 412 17.65 -10.96 -2.72
CA ALA A 412 18.32 -9.77 -2.22
C ALA A 412 18.93 -10.02 -0.83
N SER A 413 20.09 -9.43 -0.60
CA SER A 413 20.73 -9.34 0.70
C SER A 413 20.47 -7.96 1.34
N CYS A 414 20.80 -7.77 2.61
CA CYS A 414 20.70 -6.45 3.25
C CYS A 414 21.57 -5.42 2.53
N ASN A 415 22.78 -5.82 2.13
CA ASN A 415 23.70 -4.97 1.34
C ASN A 415 23.15 -4.63 -0.07
N SER A 416 22.11 -5.30 -0.56
CA SER A 416 21.48 -4.96 -1.84
C SER A 416 20.67 -3.66 -1.78
N PHE A 417 20.33 -3.18 -0.58
CA PHE A 417 19.56 -1.95 -0.35
C PHE A 417 20.44 -0.75 0.01
N VAL A 418 21.73 -0.98 0.28
CA VAL A 418 22.68 0.05 0.70
C VAL A 418 23.50 0.52 -0.51
N GLN A 419 23.65 1.83 -0.66
CA GLN A 419 24.51 2.40 -1.69
C GLN A 419 25.91 2.65 -1.14
N LYS A 420 26.90 1.94 -1.70
CA LYS A 420 28.32 2.21 -1.47
C LYS A 420 28.77 3.38 -2.33
N GLU A 421 29.44 4.35 -1.72
CA GLU A 421 30.02 5.47 -2.47
C GLU A 421 31.04 4.95 -3.51
N GLY A 422 30.96 5.46 -4.74
CA GLY A 422 31.90 5.13 -5.81
C GLY A 422 31.64 3.80 -6.56
N THR A 423 30.53 3.09 -6.29
CA THR A 423 30.18 1.84 -7.02
C THR A 423 28.77 1.88 -7.61
N ASP A 424 28.55 1.19 -8.74
CA ASP A 424 27.21 1.00 -9.35
C ASP A 424 26.46 -0.18 -8.68
N THR A 425 26.46 -0.20 -7.35
CA THR A 425 25.82 -1.22 -6.50
C THR A 425 24.61 -0.64 -5.75
N GLY A 426 23.85 -1.50 -5.05
CA GLY A 426 22.71 -1.08 -4.22
C GLY A 426 21.36 -1.12 -4.95
N PHE A 427 20.39 -0.37 -4.43
CA PHE A 427 18.98 -0.52 -4.80
C PHE A 427 18.70 -0.26 -6.29
N LYS A 428 19.40 0.69 -6.91
CA LYS A 428 19.29 0.98 -8.36
C LYS A 428 19.58 -0.27 -9.21
N GLN A 429 20.66 -0.98 -8.90
CA GLN A 429 21.06 -2.18 -9.63
C GLN A 429 20.12 -3.35 -9.34
N LEU A 430 19.61 -3.45 -8.11
CA LEU A 430 18.60 -4.43 -7.73
C LEU A 430 17.31 -4.26 -8.56
N ILE A 431 16.80 -3.03 -8.65
CA ILE A 431 15.61 -2.70 -9.45
C ILE A 431 15.83 -2.93 -10.94
N LYS A 432 17.00 -2.57 -11.48
CA LYS A 432 17.34 -2.85 -12.88
C LYS A 432 17.25 -4.35 -13.19
N LYS A 433 17.88 -5.20 -12.36
CA LYS A 433 17.84 -6.66 -12.52
C LYS A 433 16.42 -7.22 -12.41
N LEU A 434 15.61 -6.66 -11.50
CA LEU A 434 14.22 -7.08 -11.32
C LEU A 434 13.38 -6.75 -12.57
N PHE A 435 13.57 -5.58 -13.18
CA PHE A 435 12.93 -5.23 -14.46
C PHE A 435 13.38 -6.15 -15.60
N GLU A 436 14.67 -6.48 -15.69
CA GLU A 436 15.18 -7.42 -16.69
C GLU A 436 14.54 -8.81 -16.54
N GLN A 437 14.32 -9.29 -15.31
CA GLN A 437 13.60 -10.54 -15.06
C GLN A 437 12.12 -10.45 -15.43
N LEU A 438 11.47 -9.31 -15.15
CA LEU A 438 10.08 -9.09 -15.50
C LEU A 438 9.86 -9.09 -17.01
N GLU A 439 10.74 -8.45 -17.78
CA GLU A 439 10.66 -8.48 -19.25
C GLU A 439 10.88 -9.90 -19.80
N ARG A 440 11.73 -10.72 -19.19
CA ARG A 440 11.84 -12.15 -19.56
C ARG A 440 10.54 -12.90 -19.30
N SER A 441 9.90 -12.68 -18.15
CA SER A 441 8.60 -13.28 -17.80
C SER A 441 7.52 -12.88 -18.81
N LYS A 442 7.49 -11.61 -19.21
CA LYS A 442 6.60 -11.09 -20.25
C LYS A 442 6.76 -11.77 -21.61
N LEU A 443 8.01 -11.93 -22.07
CA LEU A 443 8.34 -12.59 -23.33
C LEU A 443 8.13 -14.11 -23.31
N SER A 444 7.96 -14.72 -22.14
CA SER A 444 7.70 -16.15 -21.95
C SER A 444 6.33 -16.41 -21.30
N SER A 445 5.37 -15.51 -21.52
CA SER A 445 4.00 -15.61 -20.98
C SER A 445 3.40 -17.01 -21.21
N PHE A 446 2.75 -17.54 -20.17
CA PHE A 446 2.15 -18.89 -20.13
C PHE A 446 3.12 -20.08 -20.28
N ASP A 447 4.42 -19.82 -20.43
CA ASP A 447 5.46 -20.84 -20.53
C ASP A 447 5.13 -21.96 -21.54
N LEU A 448 4.67 -21.53 -22.73
CA LEU A 448 4.13 -22.39 -23.79
C LEU A 448 5.12 -23.47 -24.27
N CYS A 449 6.43 -23.23 -24.08
CA CYS A 449 7.51 -24.11 -24.52
C CYS A 449 8.02 -25.05 -23.41
N SER A 450 7.48 -24.97 -22.19
CA SER A 450 7.94 -25.85 -21.09
C SER A 450 7.58 -27.32 -21.30
N ASN A 451 8.19 -28.19 -20.49
CA ASN A 451 7.82 -29.61 -20.45
C ASN A 451 6.59 -29.88 -19.57
N GLN A 452 6.12 -28.90 -18.80
CA GLN A 452 4.97 -28.96 -17.89
C GLN A 452 3.81 -28.08 -18.38
N ARG A 453 3.54 -28.11 -19.69
CA ARG A 453 2.64 -27.18 -20.37
C ARG A 453 1.23 -27.22 -19.77
N GLN A 454 0.65 -26.06 -19.52
CA GLN A 454 -0.80 -25.92 -19.60
C GLN A 454 -1.17 -25.95 -21.09
N HIS A 455 -2.10 -26.81 -21.48
CA HIS A 455 -2.55 -26.88 -22.87
C HIS A 455 -3.20 -25.55 -23.26
N ALA A 456 -2.48 -24.70 -23.99
CA ALA A 456 -3.01 -23.48 -24.62
C ALA A 456 -3.78 -23.77 -25.93
N VAL A 457 -4.05 -25.05 -26.18
CA VAL A 457 -4.95 -25.51 -27.25
C VAL A 457 -6.31 -25.76 -26.62
N PHE A 458 -7.28 -24.94 -26.98
CA PHE A 458 -8.64 -24.99 -26.44
C PHE A 458 -9.50 -25.96 -27.26
N SER A 459 -9.36 -27.27 -27.03
CA SER A 459 -10.08 -28.30 -27.81
C SER A 459 -11.60 -28.13 -27.78
N GLU A 460 -12.14 -27.71 -26.64
CA GLU A 460 -13.58 -27.50 -26.44
C GLU A 460 -14.06 -26.10 -26.85
N TYR A 461 -13.22 -25.28 -27.48
CA TYR A 461 -13.57 -23.88 -27.77
C TYR A 461 -14.84 -23.76 -28.61
N LEU A 462 -14.92 -24.47 -29.74
CA LEU A 462 -16.09 -24.43 -30.61
C LEU A 462 -17.32 -25.09 -29.95
N ASN A 463 -17.11 -26.11 -29.11
CA ASN A 463 -18.17 -26.81 -28.39
C ASN A 463 -18.78 -25.96 -27.26
N ALA A 464 -18.05 -24.96 -26.75
CA ALA A 464 -18.51 -24.10 -25.68
C ALA A 464 -19.52 -23.03 -26.14
N PHE A 465 -19.71 -22.83 -27.45
CA PHE A 465 -20.67 -21.88 -27.98
C PHE A 465 -22.09 -22.43 -27.90
N ASN A 466 -22.98 -21.66 -27.29
CA ASN A 466 -24.41 -21.90 -27.35
C ASN A 466 -24.94 -21.44 -28.72
N ASN A 467 -25.67 -22.29 -29.44
CA ASN A 467 -26.18 -21.98 -30.78
C ASN A 467 -27.20 -20.82 -30.82
N GLU A 468 -27.86 -20.51 -29.70
CA GLU A 468 -28.81 -19.40 -29.57
C GLU A 468 -28.09 -18.09 -29.22
N LEU A 469 -27.12 -18.13 -28.29
CA LEU A 469 -26.42 -16.92 -27.81
C LEU A 469 -25.18 -16.54 -28.64
N GLY A 470 -24.50 -17.53 -29.22
CA GLY A 470 -23.32 -17.37 -30.05
C GLY A 470 -22.14 -16.71 -29.34
N VAL A 471 -21.45 -15.82 -30.06
CA VAL A 471 -20.26 -15.08 -29.58
C VAL A 471 -20.69 -13.88 -28.76
N CYS A 472 -19.98 -13.65 -27.65
CA CYS A 472 -20.11 -12.44 -26.83
C CYS A 472 -19.93 -11.18 -27.69
N LYS A 473 -20.95 -10.32 -27.70
CA LYS A 473 -20.96 -9.11 -28.52
C LYS A 473 -19.93 -8.07 -28.09
N LEU A 474 -19.49 -8.07 -26.83
CA LEU A 474 -18.62 -7.04 -26.27
C LEU A 474 -17.12 -7.33 -26.36
N ASN A 475 -16.73 -8.60 -26.39
CA ASN A 475 -15.33 -8.98 -26.55
C ASN A 475 -15.05 -9.69 -27.88
N GLY A 476 -16.08 -10.16 -28.59
CA GLY A 476 -15.97 -10.69 -29.95
C GLY A 476 -15.30 -12.06 -30.06
N TYR A 477 -14.96 -12.73 -28.95
CA TYR A 477 -14.33 -14.05 -28.99
C TYR A 477 -14.89 -15.06 -27.97
N SER A 478 -15.37 -14.63 -26.81
CA SER A 478 -15.84 -15.60 -25.81
C SER A 478 -17.22 -16.15 -26.15
N PRO A 479 -17.54 -17.40 -25.80
CA PRO A 479 -18.91 -17.89 -25.83
C PRO A 479 -19.78 -17.04 -24.89
N ALA A 480 -20.94 -16.60 -25.38
CA ALA A 480 -21.91 -15.88 -24.55
C ALA A 480 -22.60 -16.86 -23.58
N THR A 481 -22.76 -16.44 -22.32
CA THR A 481 -23.34 -17.26 -21.24
C THR A 481 -24.71 -16.77 -20.81
N HIS A 482 -25.07 -15.54 -21.15
CA HIS A 482 -26.35 -14.93 -20.81
C HIS A 482 -26.71 -13.78 -21.74
N GLN A 483 -27.99 -13.42 -21.73
CA GLN A 483 -28.54 -12.30 -22.48
C GLN A 483 -28.88 -11.15 -21.51
N THR A 484 -28.51 -9.92 -21.88
CA THR A 484 -28.84 -8.71 -21.11
C THR A 484 -30.30 -8.30 -21.31
N LYS A 485 -30.78 -7.31 -20.54
CA LYS A 485 -32.12 -6.73 -20.71
C LYS A 485 -32.34 -6.13 -22.11
N ASP A 486 -31.28 -5.66 -22.75
CA ASP A 486 -31.29 -5.09 -24.11
C ASP A 486 -31.08 -6.19 -25.18
N GLU A 487 -31.38 -7.45 -24.85
CA GLU A 487 -31.23 -8.63 -25.72
C GLU A 487 -29.80 -8.92 -26.21
N MET A 488 -28.79 -8.23 -25.70
CA MET A 488 -27.38 -8.44 -26.07
C MET A 488 -26.81 -9.70 -25.39
N ALA A 489 -26.27 -10.62 -26.18
CA ALA A 489 -25.59 -11.83 -25.71
C ALA A 489 -24.14 -11.53 -25.27
N ILE A 490 -23.79 -11.81 -24.02
CA ILE A 490 -22.49 -11.50 -23.43
C ILE A 490 -21.94 -12.66 -22.59
N CYS A 491 -20.61 -12.69 -22.40
CA CYS A 491 -19.95 -13.64 -21.49
C CYS A 491 -19.87 -13.09 -20.07
N ASP A 492 -19.60 -13.96 -19.09
CA ASP A 492 -19.49 -13.60 -17.67
C ASP A 492 -18.43 -12.52 -17.40
N LEU A 493 -17.27 -12.57 -18.08
CA LEU A 493 -16.23 -11.56 -17.93
C LEU A 493 -16.72 -10.16 -18.35
N SER A 494 -17.41 -10.08 -19.49
CA SER A 494 -17.92 -8.79 -19.99
C SER A 494 -19.05 -8.26 -19.09
N ALA A 495 -19.85 -9.16 -18.54
CA ALA A 495 -20.90 -8.81 -17.58
C ALA A 495 -20.33 -8.24 -16.28
N ASP A 496 -19.27 -8.85 -15.74
CA ASP A 496 -18.59 -8.33 -14.55
C ASP A 496 -17.96 -6.96 -14.82
N GLN A 497 -17.37 -6.75 -16.01
CA GLN A 497 -16.84 -5.45 -16.41
C GLN A 497 -17.93 -4.38 -16.46
N ILE A 498 -19.09 -4.66 -17.08
CA ILE A 498 -20.24 -3.75 -17.06
C ILE A 498 -20.66 -3.47 -15.63
N LYS A 499 -20.82 -4.52 -14.83
CA LYS A 499 -21.31 -4.41 -13.46
C LYS A 499 -20.42 -3.53 -12.59
N ILE A 500 -19.11 -3.71 -12.70
CA ILE A 500 -18.12 -2.83 -12.04
C ILE A 500 -18.33 -1.39 -12.50
N GLY A 501 -18.42 -1.14 -13.80
CA GLY A 501 -18.62 0.20 -14.36
C GLY A 501 -19.88 0.88 -13.83
N GLU A 502 -20.96 0.12 -13.64
CA GLU A 502 -22.21 0.58 -13.04
C GLU A 502 -22.07 0.86 -11.55
N CYS A 503 -21.52 -0.08 -10.77
CA CYS A 503 -21.35 0.09 -9.33
C CYS A 503 -20.48 1.31 -9.01
N LEU A 504 -19.39 1.51 -9.74
CA LEU A 504 -18.52 2.68 -9.59
C LEU A 504 -19.21 4.01 -9.96
N ALA A 505 -20.29 3.98 -10.74
CA ALA A 505 -21.07 5.17 -11.09
C ALA A 505 -22.02 5.62 -9.97
N ILE A 506 -22.42 4.69 -9.11
CA ILE A 506 -23.52 4.88 -8.18
C ILE A 506 -22.93 5.15 -6.80
N ARG A 507 -23.15 6.36 -6.28
CA ARG A 507 -22.61 6.82 -4.97
C ARG A 507 -22.98 5.97 -3.76
N HIS A 508 -24.02 5.14 -3.89
CA HIS A 508 -24.39 4.18 -2.85
C HIS A 508 -23.33 3.09 -2.66
N PHE A 509 -22.64 2.64 -3.71
CA PHE A 509 -21.62 1.59 -3.60
C PHE A 509 -20.27 2.20 -3.23
N GLN A 510 -20.01 2.26 -1.94
CA GLN A 510 -18.82 2.90 -1.39
C GLN A 510 -17.74 1.89 -1.00
N ARG A 511 -18.03 0.59 -1.08
CA ARG A 511 -17.13 -0.47 -0.62
C ARG A 511 -17.01 -1.61 -1.60
N LEU A 512 -15.82 -2.19 -1.64
CA LEU A 512 -15.50 -3.43 -2.33
C LEU A 512 -15.01 -4.46 -1.32
N ILE A 513 -15.69 -5.60 -1.27
CA ILE A 513 -15.36 -6.73 -0.40
C ILE A 513 -14.74 -7.83 -1.26
N ILE A 514 -13.57 -8.33 -0.83
CA ILE A 514 -12.90 -9.50 -1.40
C ILE A 514 -12.92 -10.61 -0.34
N SER A 515 -13.50 -11.76 -0.67
CA SER A 515 -13.69 -12.89 0.25
C SER A 515 -13.31 -14.23 -0.37
N LYS A 516 -13.04 -15.22 0.47
CA LYS A 516 -12.72 -16.60 0.02
C LYS A 516 -13.93 -17.34 -0.57
N SER A 517 -15.13 -16.94 -0.15
CA SER A 517 -16.40 -17.52 -0.58
C SER A 517 -17.41 -16.41 -0.88
N PRO A 518 -18.42 -16.68 -1.72
CA PRO A 518 -19.47 -15.70 -2.02
C PRO A 518 -20.20 -15.25 -0.74
N LEU A 519 -20.37 -13.93 -0.61
CA LEU A 519 -21.07 -13.33 0.53
C LEU A 519 -22.53 -13.06 0.14
N GLY A 520 -23.39 -14.05 0.36
CA GLY A 520 -24.81 -14.00 0.06
C GLY A 520 -25.13 -14.03 -1.44
N ASN A 521 -26.40 -14.26 -1.78
CA ASN A 521 -26.90 -14.19 -3.15
C ASN A 521 -27.47 -12.80 -3.39
N SER A 522 -26.69 -11.93 -4.04
CA SER A 522 -27.19 -10.63 -4.47
C SER A 522 -26.68 -10.31 -5.86
N ASP A 523 -27.43 -9.45 -6.53
CA ASP A 523 -27.04 -8.77 -7.75
C ASP A 523 -25.79 -7.87 -7.57
N LYS A 524 -25.25 -7.68 -6.35
CA LYS A 524 -24.07 -6.84 -6.07
C LYS A 524 -22.72 -7.58 -6.18
N SER A 525 -22.75 -8.90 -6.39
CA SER A 525 -21.55 -9.75 -6.51
C SER A 525 -21.12 -9.89 -7.98
N LEU A 526 -19.82 -10.05 -8.20
CA LEU A 526 -19.29 -10.46 -9.50
C LEU A 526 -19.56 -11.96 -9.72
N LYS A 527 -19.76 -12.34 -10.98
CA LYS A 527 -20.00 -13.72 -11.42
C LYS A 527 -18.72 -14.55 -11.33
N LEU A 528 -17.61 -14.01 -11.84
CA LEU A 528 -16.33 -14.69 -11.87
C LEU A 528 -15.60 -14.54 -10.55
N GLN A 529 -15.08 -15.67 -10.06
CA GLN A 529 -14.05 -15.62 -9.03
C GLN A 529 -12.72 -15.23 -9.66
N ILE A 530 -12.02 -14.28 -9.06
CA ILE A 530 -10.70 -13.82 -9.49
C ILE A 530 -9.65 -14.53 -8.63
N PHE A 531 -8.85 -15.41 -9.24
CA PHE A 531 -7.80 -16.19 -8.58
C PHE A 531 -8.23 -16.96 -7.32
N GLY A 532 -9.53 -17.33 -7.26
CA GLY A 532 -10.14 -18.03 -6.12
C GLY A 532 -10.85 -17.12 -5.11
N TYR A 533 -10.94 -15.81 -5.38
CA TYR A 533 -11.69 -14.87 -4.54
C TYR A 533 -13.03 -14.50 -5.17
N SER A 534 -14.04 -14.36 -4.32
CA SER A 534 -15.33 -13.78 -4.66
C SER A 534 -15.31 -12.29 -4.33
N LEU A 535 -15.98 -11.49 -5.17
CA LEU A 535 -15.97 -10.03 -5.06
C LEU A 535 -17.38 -9.48 -5.05
N ARG A 536 -17.60 -8.45 -4.23
CA ARG A 536 -18.91 -7.82 -4.05
C ARG A 536 -18.79 -6.34 -3.74
N PHE A 537 -19.66 -5.54 -4.36
CA PHE A 537 -19.87 -4.15 -3.97
C PHE A 537 -20.87 -4.05 -2.82
N ALA A 538 -20.64 -3.13 -1.91
CA ALA A 538 -21.52 -2.87 -0.78
C ALA A 538 -21.71 -1.35 -0.58
N GLY A 539 -22.89 -0.97 -0.14
CA GLY A 539 -23.10 0.37 0.42
C GLY A 539 -22.78 0.42 1.91
N ASP A 540 -22.93 1.59 2.51
CA ASP A 540 -22.65 1.76 3.94
C ASP A 540 -23.57 0.92 4.82
N ASP A 541 -24.88 0.93 4.54
CA ASP A 541 -25.88 0.15 5.31
C ASP A 541 -25.56 -1.36 5.30
N ASP A 542 -25.14 -1.90 4.15
CA ASP A 542 -24.76 -3.31 3.98
C ASP A 542 -23.47 -3.68 4.75
N SER A 543 -22.65 -2.69 5.14
CA SER A 543 -21.35 -2.92 5.77
C SER A 543 -21.31 -2.60 7.26
N SER A 544 -22.33 -1.90 7.78
CA SER A 544 -22.47 -1.42 9.16
C SER A 544 -22.64 -2.52 10.23
N GLY A 545 -22.38 -3.79 9.89
CA GLY A 545 -22.42 -4.90 10.83
C GLY A 545 -22.77 -6.25 10.19
N GLN A 546 -23.40 -6.25 9.02
CA GLN A 546 -23.90 -7.46 8.34
C GLN A 546 -22.82 -8.53 8.14
N PHE A 547 -21.61 -8.11 7.75
CA PHE A 547 -20.49 -9.02 7.47
C PHE A 547 -19.50 -9.17 8.63
N SER A 548 -19.87 -8.73 9.84
CA SER A 548 -18.99 -8.80 11.02
C SER A 548 -18.54 -10.22 11.32
N LYS A 549 -19.39 -11.23 11.09
CA LYS A 549 -19.03 -12.64 11.32
C LYS A 549 -17.94 -13.09 10.34
N GLN A 550 -18.09 -12.78 9.07
CA GLN A 550 -17.17 -13.13 7.99
C GLN A 550 -15.85 -12.34 8.06
N ALA A 551 -15.90 -11.13 8.63
CA ALA A 551 -14.71 -10.39 9.01
C ALA A 551 -13.99 -11.07 10.20
N GLN A 552 -14.72 -11.59 11.19
CA GLN A 552 -14.15 -12.23 12.38
C GLN A 552 -13.57 -13.63 12.12
N ASP A 553 -14.16 -14.42 11.20
CA ASP A 553 -13.68 -15.76 10.86
C ASP A 553 -12.59 -15.79 9.79
N GLY A 554 -12.28 -14.62 9.20
CA GLY A 554 -11.26 -14.45 8.16
C GLY A 554 -11.71 -14.90 6.77
N SER A 555 -13.01 -15.05 6.54
CA SER A 555 -13.60 -15.24 5.20
C SER A 555 -13.43 -14.01 4.33
N ILE A 556 -13.56 -12.81 4.91
CA ILE A 556 -13.21 -11.55 4.26
C ILE A 556 -11.70 -11.35 4.33
N ARG A 557 -11.09 -11.14 3.17
CA ARG A 557 -9.64 -10.91 3.02
C ARG A 557 -9.30 -9.44 2.87
N ARG A 558 -10.15 -8.67 2.20
CA ARG A 558 -10.05 -7.22 2.06
C ARG A 558 -11.42 -6.59 2.11
N LEU A 559 -11.49 -5.41 2.72
CA LEU A 559 -12.64 -4.51 2.64
C LEU A 559 -12.10 -3.12 2.31
N ILE A 560 -12.29 -2.72 1.07
CA ILE A 560 -11.71 -1.50 0.51
C ILE A 560 -12.81 -0.45 0.44
N ASP A 561 -12.56 0.70 1.04
CA ASP A 561 -13.33 1.92 0.86
C ASP A 561 -12.94 2.57 -0.48
N ILE A 562 -13.94 2.71 -1.35
CA ILE A 562 -13.85 3.31 -2.68
C ILE A 562 -14.67 4.62 -2.76
N SER A 563 -15.13 5.13 -1.61
CA SER A 563 -15.81 6.42 -1.51
C SER A 563 -14.90 7.57 -1.94
N PHE A 564 -15.52 8.66 -2.38
CA PHE A 564 -14.84 9.85 -2.86
C PHE A 564 -14.96 11.00 -1.85
N ALA A 565 -13.85 11.73 -1.66
CA ALA A 565 -13.79 12.90 -0.80
C ALA A 565 -14.76 13.99 -1.30
N GLN A 566 -15.63 14.52 -0.44
CA GLN A 566 -16.63 15.50 -0.89
C GLN A 566 -16.03 16.90 -1.11
N THR A 567 -14.91 17.19 -0.44
CA THR A 567 -14.17 18.47 -0.56
C THR A 567 -12.67 18.21 -0.60
N LEU A 568 -11.88 19.23 -0.97
CA LEU A 568 -10.42 19.10 -1.00
C LEU A 568 -9.78 18.94 0.39
N ASP A 569 -10.45 19.38 1.44
CA ASP A 569 -9.99 19.27 2.84
C ASP A 569 -10.54 18.03 3.55
N ASP A 570 -11.31 17.20 2.85
CA ASP A 570 -11.92 16.00 3.41
C ASP A 570 -10.90 14.84 3.45
N ILE A 571 -10.61 14.37 4.67
CA ILE A 571 -9.78 13.18 4.93
C ILE A 571 -10.47 11.92 4.36
N ASN A 572 -11.81 11.96 4.29
CA ASN A 572 -12.67 10.93 3.71
C ASN A 572 -12.51 9.57 4.43
N TRP A 573 -12.08 9.54 5.69
CA TRP A 573 -11.83 8.31 6.46
C TRP A 573 -13.10 7.79 7.11
N HIS A 574 -13.44 6.52 6.83
CA HIS A 574 -14.64 5.87 7.38
C HIS A 574 -14.34 4.61 8.21
N GLY A 575 -13.07 4.37 8.56
CA GLY A 575 -12.66 3.20 9.37
C GLY A 575 -12.13 1.98 8.58
N TYR A 576 -11.90 2.11 7.27
CA TYR A 576 -11.58 0.98 6.40
C TYR A 576 -10.42 1.30 5.45
N ALA A 577 -9.76 0.25 4.97
CA ALA A 577 -8.61 0.36 4.09
C ALA A 577 -9.00 1.12 2.81
N LYS A 578 -8.15 2.04 2.39
CA LYS A 578 -8.31 2.75 1.12
C LYS A 578 -7.30 2.25 0.10
N ARG A 579 -7.68 2.39 -1.16
CA ARG A 579 -6.79 2.25 -2.31
C ARG A 579 -6.98 3.47 -3.20
N ALA A 580 -5.95 3.85 -3.94
CA ALA A 580 -6.02 4.90 -4.95
C ALA A 580 -6.80 4.39 -6.18
N ILE A 581 -8.08 4.11 -5.99
CA ILE A 581 -9.02 3.67 -7.01
C ILE A 581 -9.73 4.92 -7.51
N ASN A 582 -9.63 5.21 -8.81
CA ASN A 582 -10.40 6.29 -9.39
C ASN A 582 -11.86 5.86 -9.58
N SER A 583 -12.69 6.14 -8.58
CA SER A 583 -14.15 5.96 -8.63
C SER A 583 -14.89 7.24 -9.02
N HIS A 584 -14.18 8.33 -9.35
CA HIS A 584 -14.83 9.60 -9.69
C HIS A 584 -15.53 9.51 -11.04
N VAL A 585 -16.82 9.83 -11.03
CA VAL A 585 -17.65 9.94 -12.23
C VAL A 585 -18.18 11.36 -12.31
N PRO A 586 -17.72 12.14 -13.31
CA PRO A 586 -18.15 13.52 -13.44
C PRO A 586 -19.63 13.57 -13.81
N VAL A 587 -20.38 14.36 -13.04
CA VAL A 587 -21.81 14.60 -13.24
C VAL A 587 -22.07 16.09 -13.38
N PHE A 588 -23.16 16.45 -14.03
CA PHE A 588 -23.60 17.85 -14.10
C PHE A 588 -24.03 18.37 -12.73
N ALA A 589 -23.48 19.52 -12.34
CA ALA A 589 -23.86 20.29 -11.18
C ALA A 589 -24.73 21.49 -11.59
N THR A 590 -25.37 22.15 -10.63
CA THR A 590 -26.21 23.33 -10.89
C THR A 590 -25.46 24.45 -11.62
N GLN A 591 -24.16 24.62 -11.31
CA GLN A 591 -23.27 25.59 -11.97
C GLN A 591 -23.04 25.30 -13.46
N ASP A 592 -23.14 24.04 -13.90
CA ASP A 592 -22.92 23.72 -15.31
C ASP A 592 -24.02 24.33 -16.20
N LYS A 593 -25.21 24.58 -15.65
CA LYS A 593 -26.31 25.25 -16.36
C LYS A 593 -25.99 26.70 -16.72
N THR A 594 -25.15 27.39 -15.94
CA THR A 594 -24.81 28.79 -16.21
C THR A 594 -23.74 28.95 -17.29
N VAL A 595 -23.07 27.85 -17.66
CA VAL A 595 -22.00 27.81 -18.67
C VAL A 595 -22.29 26.75 -19.74
N SER A 596 -23.57 26.42 -19.97
CA SER A 596 -23.96 25.35 -20.89
C SER A 596 -23.60 25.65 -22.35
N ASP A 597 -23.42 26.93 -22.68
CA ASP A 597 -23.00 27.43 -23.98
C ASP A 597 -21.56 27.04 -24.37
N ARG A 598 -20.76 26.51 -23.43
CA ARG A 598 -19.44 25.91 -23.74
C ARG A 598 -19.52 24.58 -24.48
N TYR A 599 -20.67 23.90 -24.38
CA TYR A 599 -20.93 22.61 -25.01
C TYR A 599 -21.51 22.80 -26.42
N PRO A 600 -21.31 21.83 -27.34
CA PRO A 600 -21.99 21.79 -28.64
C PRO A 600 -23.52 21.95 -28.47
N GLN A 601 -24.20 22.61 -29.42
CA GLN A 601 -25.63 22.95 -29.30
C GLN A 601 -26.54 21.74 -29.01
N ASP A 602 -26.22 20.59 -29.58
CA ASP A 602 -26.91 19.31 -29.41
C ASP A 602 -26.66 18.65 -28.04
N GLU A 603 -25.68 19.13 -27.28
CA GLU A 603 -25.28 18.61 -25.97
C GLU A 603 -25.54 19.63 -24.82
N GLN A 604 -26.18 20.77 -25.08
CA GLN A 604 -26.45 21.78 -24.04
C GLN A 604 -27.62 21.41 -23.10
N GLN A 605 -28.43 20.41 -23.46
CA GLN A 605 -29.53 19.94 -22.63
C GLN A 605 -29.07 18.76 -21.76
N PHE A 606 -29.08 18.97 -20.45
CA PHE A 606 -28.73 17.95 -19.46
C PHE A 606 -29.46 18.19 -18.15
N THR A 607 -29.53 17.14 -17.33
CA THR A 607 -30.09 17.19 -15.98
C THR A 607 -29.00 17.23 -14.91
N VAL A 608 -29.25 17.92 -13.79
CA VAL A 608 -28.29 17.92 -12.67
C VAL A 608 -28.22 16.50 -12.10
N GLY A 609 -27.00 15.99 -11.93
CA GLY A 609 -26.72 14.62 -11.52
C GLY A 609 -26.52 13.64 -12.67
N GLU A 610 -26.79 14.04 -13.91
CA GLU A 610 -26.51 13.23 -15.10
C GLU A 610 -25.00 13.14 -15.36
N ILE A 611 -24.54 12.00 -15.87
CA ILE A 611 -23.12 11.74 -16.14
C ILE A 611 -22.67 12.56 -17.34
N LYS A 612 -21.56 13.29 -17.19
CA LYS A 612 -20.92 14.01 -18.30
C LYS A 612 -20.33 13.02 -19.30
N THR A 613 -20.65 13.18 -20.58
CA THR A 613 -20.03 12.41 -21.67
C THR A 613 -18.57 12.84 -21.87
N PHE A 614 -17.79 12.08 -22.64
CA PHE A 614 -16.42 12.49 -22.99
C PHE A 614 -16.38 13.81 -23.78
N ASN A 615 -17.39 14.11 -24.60
CA ASN A 615 -17.50 15.38 -25.31
C ASN A 615 -17.71 16.56 -24.34
N HIS A 616 -18.59 16.39 -23.35
CA HIS A 616 -18.75 17.38 -22.28
C HIS A 616 -17.44 17.61 -21.54
N LEU A 617 -16.72 16.53 -21.17
CA LEU A 617 -15.44 16.63 -20.46
C LEU A 617 -14.36 17.34 -21.29
N ALA A 618 -14.30 17.09 -22.60
CA ALA A 618 -13.39 17.79 -23.48
C ALA A 618 -13.65 19.31 -23.53
N CYS A 619 -14.88 19.74 -23.24
CA CYS A 619 -15.25 21.15 -23.18
C CYS A 619 -15.08 21.79 -21.79
N GLU A 620 -14.80 21.02 -20.73
CA GLU A 620 -14.70 21.55 -19.36
C GLU A 620 -13.55 22.52 -19.16
N ASN A 621 -12.45 22.32 -19.90
CA ASN A 621 -11.27 23.18 -19.83
C ASN A 621 -11.37 24.42 -20.71
N LYS A 622 -12.48 24.62 -21.45
CA LYS A 622 -12.64 25.82 -22.25
C LYS A 622 -12.72 27.04 -21.36
N THR A 623 -12.11 28.14 -21.80
CA THR A 623 -12.19 29.43 -21.12
C THR A 623 -12.78 30.48 -22.04
N LEU A 624 -13.48 31.47 -21.48
CA LEU A 624 -13.97 32.60 -22.26
C LEU A 624 -12.80 33.48 -22.68
N ASP A 625 -12.64 33.69 -23.98
CA ASP A 625 -11.71 34.67 -24.50
C ASP A 625 -12.23 36.11 -24.29
N ILE A 626 -11.42 37.09 -24.70
CA ILE A 626 -11.72 38.52 -24.59
C ILE A 626 -13.00 38.90 -25.35
N GLN A 627 -13.42 38.07 -26.32
CA GLN A 627 -14.64 38.25 -27.11
C GLN A 627 -15.83 37.44 -26.56
N GLN A 628 -15.73 36.91 -25.34
CA GLN A 628 -16.74 36.06 -24.70
C GLN A 628 -17.04 34.78 -25.51
N LYS A 629 -16.03 34.21 -26.17
CA LYS A 629 -16.15 32.91 -26.85
C LYS A 629 -15.35 31.85 -26.12
N TRP A 630 -15.96 30.70 -25.90
CA TRP A 630 -15.31 29.53 -25.32
C TRP A 630 -14.20 29.00 -26.25
N ARG A 631 -12.97 28.93 -25.76
CA ARG A 631 -11.81 28.34 -26.44
C ARG A 631 -11.17 27.24 -25.62
#